data_AF-A0AA91A8N1-F1
#
_entry.id   AF-A0AA91A8N1-F1
#
_cell.length_a   1.000
_cell.length_b   1.000
_cell.length_c   1.000
_cell.angle_alpha   90.00
_cell.angle_beta   90.00
_cell.angle_gamma   90.00
#
_symmetry.space_group_name_H-M   'P 1'
#
loop_
_entity.id
_entity.type
_entity.pdbx_description
1 polymer ?
#
loop_
_entity_poly.entity_id
_entity_poly.type
_entity_poly.pdbx_seq_one_letter_code
_entity_poly.pdbx_strand_id
1 'polypeptide(L)'
;MNRISVKVKADSWLTTAANEIRQIQTRWGIPSQRKFAVLLGINGRTLAKLYADPPDASLSYGSVQQMFSNLMTSVWTECNTTEDVNQELSLLYQASANVLRAAFPPRQELVKKALHEMEHQQGNGLPIK
;
A
#
# COMPACT_ATOMS: atom_id res chain seq x y z
N MET A 1 -17.32 32.68 -15.65
CA MET A 1 -16.37 31.60 -16.02
C MET A 1 -15.88 30.92 -14.74
N ASN A 2 -16.54 29.83 -14.33
CA ASN A 2 -16.13 29.06 -13.16
C ASN A 2 -14.89 28.23 -13.52
N ARG A 3 -13.73 28.63 -13.00
CA ARG A 3 -12.57 27.74 -12.92
C ARG A 3 -12.93 26.64 -11.95
N ILE A 4 -13.54 25.57 -12.46
CA ILE A 4 -13.47 24.25 -11.83
C ILE A 4 -11.97 23.95 -11.84
N SER A 5 -11.31 24.38 -10.77
CA SER A 5 -9.99 23.90 -10.41
C SER A 5 -10.21 22.43 -10.15
N VAL A 6 -10.09 21.63 -11.21
CA VAL A 6 -9.77 20.22 -11.13
C VAL A 6 -8.41 20.23 -10.42
N LYS A 7 -8.46 20.36 -9.08
CA LYS A 7 -7.43 19.86 -8.21
C LYS A 7 -7.34 18.41 -8.66
N VAL A 8 -6.36 18.13 -9.51
CA VAL A 8 -5.71 16.83 -9.57
C VAL A 8 -5.35 16.57 -8.13
N LYS A 9 -6.27 15.92 -7.41
CA LYS A 9 -6.14 15.57 -6.00
C LYS A 9 -4.89 14.73 -6.04
N ALA A 10 -3.79 15.23 -5.45
CA ALA A 10 -2.65 14.37 -5.20
C ALA A 10 -3.23 13.12 -4.54
N ASP A 11 -3.16 11.98 -5.23
CA ASP A 11 -3.75 10.76 -4.73
C ASP A 11 -3.13 10.53 -3.36
N SER A 12 -3.94 10.70 -2.33
CA SER A 12 -3.48 10.52 -0.96
C SER A 12 -2.99 9.09 -0.84
N TRP A 13 -1.94 8.86 -0.05
CA TRP A 13 -1.48 7.50 0.27
C TRP A 13 -2.61 6.64 0.87
N LEU A 14 -3.65 7.27 1.44
CA LEU A 14 -4.88 6.61 1.87
C LEU A 14 -5.72 6.05 0.72
N THR A 15 -5.73 6.70 -0.45
CA THR A 15 -6.36 6.16 -1.66
C THR A 15 -5.64 4.89 -2.10
N THR A 16 -4.30 4.90 -2.11
CA THR A 16 -3.50 3.71 -2.37
C THR A 16 -3.82 2.62 -1.34
N ALA A 17 -3.82 2.95 -0.05
CA ALA A 17 -4.16 2.00 1.02
C ALA A 17 -5.56 1.39 0.85
N ALA A 18 -6.57 2.21 0.53
CA ALA A 18 -7.93 1.76 0.32
C ALA A 18 -8.01 0.78 -0.87
N ASN A 19 -7.32 1.07 -1.96
CA ASN A 19 -7.29 0.22 -3.15
C ASN A 19 -6.60 -1.13 -2.86
N GLU A 20 -5.42 -1.11 -2.25
CA GLU A 20 -4.70 -2.33 -1.87
C GLU A 20 -5.53 -3.22 -0.94
N ILE A 21 -6.12 -2.63 0.11
CA ILE A 21 -6.94 -3.36 1.08
C ILE A 21 -8.23 -3.89 0.45
N ARG A 22 -8.84 -3.19 -0.50
CA ARG A 22 -10.00 -3.70 -1.27
C ARG A 22 -9.62 -4.86 -2.20
N GLN A 23 -8.45 -4.81 -2.84
CA GLN A 23 -7.97 -5.90 -3.69
C GLN A 23 -7.71 -7.16 -2.85
N ILE A 24 -7.11 -7.02 -1.66
CA ILE A 24 -6.93 -8.11 -0.70
C ILE A 24 -8.30 -8.67 -0.27
N GLN A 25 -9.24 -7.81 0.13
CA GLN A 25 -10.59 -8.22 0.51
C GLN A 25 -11.27 -9.06 -0.59
N THR A 26 -11.14 -8.61 -1.84
CA THR A 26 -11.71 -9.28 -3.02
C THR A 26 -11.03 -10.62 -3.26
N ARG A 27 -9.68 -10.67 -3.21
CA ARG A 27 -8.89 -11.89 -3.39
C ARG A 27 -9.21 -12.94 -2.34
N TRP A 28 -9.44 -12.54 -1.09
CA TRP A 28 -9.77 -13.44 0.01
C TRP A 28 -11.25 -13.84 0.02
N GLY A 29 -12.07 -13.30 -0.89
CA GLY A 29 -13.48 -13.67 -1.02
C GLY A 29 -14.34 -13.23 0.18
N ILE A 30 -14.01 -12.12 0.84
CA ILE A 30 -14.73 -11.64 2.03
C ILE A 30 -15.55 -10.39 1.67
N PRO A 31 -16.75 -10.51 1.07
CA PRO A 31 -17.51 -9.36 0.59
C PRO A 31 -18.04 -8.47 1.71
N SER A 32 -18.22 -9.03 2.92
CA SER A 32 -18.73 -8.27 4.07
C SER A 32 -17.62 -7.41 4.69
N GLN A 33 -17.76 -6.09 4.60
CA GLN A 33 -16.88 -5.15 5.29
C GLN A 33 -16.83 -5.40 6.79
N ARG A 34 -17.94 -5.81 7.41
CA ARG A 34 -17.96 -6.13 8.84
C ARG A 34 -17.07 -7.33 9.17
N LYS A 35 -17.20 -8.42 8.41
CA LYS A 35 -16.36 -9.61 8.60
C LYS A 35 -14.89 -9.29 8.33
N PHE A 36 -14.63 -8.50 7.29
CA PHE A 36 -13.28 -8.08 6.96
C PHE A 36 -12.66 -7.18 8.03
N ALA A 37 -13.41 -6.24 8.60
CA ALA A 37 -12.93 -5.42 9.72
C ALA A 37 -12.52 -6.26 10.95
N VAL A 38 -13.27 -7.34 11.22
CA VAL A 38 -12.92 -8.30 12.29
C VAL A 38 -11.60 -9.00 11.99
N LEU A 39 -11.43 -9.51 10.77
CA LEU A 39 -10.18 -10.13 10.32
C LEU A 39 -8.99 -9.14 10.41
N LEU A 40 -9.21 -7.90 10.01
CA LEU A 40 -8.22 -6.82 10.13
C LEU A 40 -7.97 -6.39 11.58
N GLY A 41 -8.68 -6.93 12.58
CA GLY A 41 -8.53 -6.58 13.98
C GLY A 41 -8.84 -5.11 14.30
N ILE A 42 -9.70 -4.47 13.51
CA ILE A 42 -10.06 -3.05 13.66
C ILE A 42 -11.56 -2.87 13.88
N ASN A 43 -11.94 -1.69 14.39
CA ASN A 43 -13.34 -1.30 14.41
C ASN A 43 -13.86 -1.12 12.97
N GLY A 44 -15.08 -1.57 12.69
CA GLY A 44 -15.74 -1.36 11.39
C GLY A 44 -15.82 0.11 10.98
N ARG A 45 -15.88 1.05 11.93
CA ARG A 45 -15.78 2.50 11.63
C ARG A 45 -14.44 2.90 11.02
N THR A 46 -13.33 2.27 11.45
CA THR A 46 -12.00 2.52 10.90
C THR A 46 -11.91 2.04 9.45
N LEU A 47 -12.48 0.88 9.15
CA LEU A 47 -12.55 0.39 7.77
C LEU A 47 -13.46 1.28 6.90
N ALA A 48 -14.61 1.72 7.44
CA ALA A 48 -15.51 2.62 6.74
C ALA A 48 -14.85 3.97 6.41
N LYS A 49 -14.05 4.51 7.34
CA LYS A 49 -13.23 5.70 7.11
C LYS A 49 -12.24 5.52 5.96
N LEU A 50 -11.60 4.35 5.88
CA LEU A 50 -10.65 4.04 4.82
C LEU A 50 -11.35 3.91 3.46
N TYR A 51 -12.55 3.33 3.47
CA TYR A 51 -13.33 3.08 2.24
C TYR A 51 -14.22 4.24 1.81
N ALA A 52 -14.27 5.34 2.55
CA ALA A 52 -14.94 6.56 2.14
C ALA A 52 -14.34 7.12 0.84
N ASP A 53 -15.11 7.93 0.11
CA ASP A 53 -14.63 8.64 -1.07
C ASP A 53 -14.74 10.17 -0.88
N PRO A 54 -13.61 10.89 -0.66
CA PRO A 54 -12.27 10.36 -0.45
C PRO A 54 -12.12 9.66 0.92
N PRO A 55 -11.06 8.84 1.12
CA PRO A 55 -10.75 8.30 2.43
C PRO A 55 -10.58 9.40 3.49
N ASP A 56 -11.01 9.11 4.72
CA ASP A 56 -10.95 10.05 5.84
C ASP A 56 -9.50 10.32 6.25
N ALA A 57 -9.07 11.58 6.10
CA ALA A 57 -7.71 12.03 6.38
C ALA A 57 -7.30 11.93 7.87
N SER A 58 -8.24 11.65 8.79
CA SER A 58 -7.93 11.38 10.21
C SER A 58 -7.29 10.00 10.45
N LEU A 59 -7.24 9.12 9.43
CA LEU A 59 -6.58 7.83 9.55
C LEU A 59 -5.06 7.98 9.61
N SER A 60 -4.47 7.43 10.67
CA SER A 60 -3.01 7.39 10.82
C SER A 60 -2.39 6.29 9.98
N TYR A 61 -1.14 6.50 9.54
CA TYR A 61 -0.35 5.47 8.89
C TYR A 61 -0.22 4.21 9.75
N GLY A 62 -0.02 4.37 11.06
CA GLY A 62 0.06 3.25 12.01
C GLY A 62 -1.22 2.40 12.04
N SER A 63 -2.40 3.02 11.92
CA SER A 63 -3.66 2.28 11.83
C SER A 63 -3.73 1.42 10.57
N VAL A 64 -3.23 1.92 9.43
CA VAL A 64 -3.17 1.15 8.17
C VAL A 64 -2.12 0.04 8.26
N GLN A 65 -0.95 0.30 8.86
CA GLN A 65 0.06 -0.74 9.09
C GLN A 65 -0.45 -1.86 9.98
N GLN A 66 -1.23 -1.54 11.01
CA GLN A 66 -1.86 -2.56 11.86
C GLN A 66 -2.79 -3.48 11.05
N MET A 67 -3.54 -2.95 10.07
CA MET A 67 -4.35 -3.77 9.16
C MET A 67 -3.49 -4.76 8.38
N PHE A 68 -2.38 -4.30 7.78
CA PHE A 68 -1.45 -5.17 7.05
C PHE A 68 -0.80 -6.22 7.95
N SER A 69 -0.39 -5.84 9.17
CA SER A 69 0.17 -6.78 10.14
C SER A 69 -0.82 -7.90 10.45
N ASN A 70 -2.09 -7.56 10.69
CA ASN A 70 -3.12 -8.54 11.00
C ASN A 70 -3.44 -9.44 9.80
N LEU A 71 -3.42 -8.91 8.58
CA LEU A 71 -3.51 -9.72 7.37
C LEU A 71 -2.36 -10.72 7.28
N MET A 72 -1.11 -10.28 7.46
CA MET A 72 0.08 -11.14 7.41
C MET A 72 0.02 -12.26 8.46
N THR A 73 -0.53 -11.98 9.65
CA THR A 73 -0.76 -13.01 10.66
C THR A 73 -1.92 -13.95 10.27
N SER A 74 -2.98 -13.43 9.64
CA SER A 74 -4.15 -14.22 9.26
C SER A 74 -3.90 -15.18 8.09
N VAL A 75 -2.87 -14.93 7.26
CA VAL A 75 -2.51 -15.84 6.15
C VAL A 75 -2.34 -17.28 6.64
N TRP A 76 -1.76 -17.48 7.82
CA TRP A 76 -1.51 -18.79 8.40
C TRP A 76 -2.78 -19.58 8.75
N THR A 77 -3.91 -18.89 8.91
CA THR A 77 -5.21 -19.51 9.21
C THR A 77 -6.16 -19.53 8.04
N GLU A 78 -5.99 -18.63 7.07
CA GLU A 78 -6.87 -18.49 5.91
C GLU A 78 -6.36 -19.26 4.67
N CYS A 79 -5.08 -19.64 4.61
CA CYS A 79 -4.50 -20.43 3.52
C CYS A 79 -4.34 -21.90 3.92
N ASN A 80 -4.54 -22.80 2.95
CA ASN A 80 -4.56 -24.25 3.19
C ASN A 80 -3.20 -24.93 3.03
N THR A 81 -2.26 -24.29 2.32
CA THR A 81 -0.93 -24.85 2.04
C THR A 81 0.18 -23.85 2.31
N THR A 82 1.39 -24.33 2.60
CA THR A 82 2.58 -23.49 2.78
C THR A 82 2.90 -22.66 1.54
N GLU A 83 2.66 -23.21 0.34
CA GLU A 83 2.89 -22.50 -0.92
C GLU A 83 1.92 -21.31 -1.05
N ASP A 84 0.63 -21.52 -0.76
CA ASP A 84 -0.36 -20.46 -0.76
C ASP A 84 -0.02 -19.38 0.27
N VAL A 85 0.46 -19.79 1.46
CA VAL A 85 0.92 -18.86 2.50
C VAL A 85 2.07 -17.99 2.01
N ASN A 86 3.10 -18.59 1.42
CA ASN A 86 4.26 -17.86 0.92
C ASN A 86 3.89 -16.88 -0.19
N GLN A 87 3.05 -17.33 -1.12
CA GLN A 87 2.56 -16.51 -2.21
C GLN A 87 1.73 -15.33 -1.69
N GLU A 88 0.82 -15.57 -0.75
CA GLU A 88 -0.03 -14.53 -0.20
C GLU A 88 0.77 -13.54 0.66
N LEU A 89 1.74 -14.00 1.46
CA LEU A 89 2.65 -13.12 2.19
C LEU A 89 3.42 -12.20 1.25
N SER A 90 3.93 -12.71 0.13
CA SER A 90 4.62 -11.89 -0.89
C SER A 90 3.70 -10.78 -1.42
N LEU A 91 2.45 -11.11 -1.74
CA LEU A 91 1.45 -10.13 -2.19
C LEU A 91 1.13 -9.07 -1.12
N LEU A 92 0.99 -9.48 0.15
CA LEU A 92 0.74 -8.57 1.26
C LEU A 92 1.93 -7.64 1.53
N TYR A 93 3.16 -8.14 1.47
CA TYR A 93 4.36 -7.33 1.60
C TYR A 93 4.47 -6.30 0.46
N GLN A 94 4.18 -6.72 -0.77
CA GLN A 94 4.18 -5.82 -1.92
C GLN A 94 3.12 -4.72 -1.77
N ALA A 95 1.89 -5.08 -1.37
CA ALA A 95 0.82 -4.12 -1.12
C ALA A 95 1.19 -3.11 0.00
N SER A 96 1.74 -3.60 1.12
CA SER A 96 2.24 -2.75 2.20
C SER A 96 3.35 -1.79 1.73
N ALA A 97 4.28 -2.29 0.91
CA ALA A 97 5.35 -1.48 0.32
C ALA A 97 4.83 -0.41 -0.65
N ASN A 98 3.76 -0.69 -1.40
CA ASN A 98 3.09 0.30 -2.26
C ASN A 98 2.55 1.47 -1.42
N VAL A 99 1.89 1.15 -0.31
CA VAL A 99 1.36 2.16 0.63
C VAL A 99 2.48 2.95 1.30
N LEU A 100 3.56 2.28 1.74
CA LEU A 100 4.74 2.94 2.31
C LEU A 100 5.33 3.97 1.33
N ARG A 101 5.53 3.58 0.07
CA ARG A 101 6.07 4.47 -0.98
C ARG A 101 5.15 5.64 -1.27
N ALA A 102 3.83 5.45 -1.22
CA ALA A 102 2.87 6.52 -1.40
C ALA A 102 2.84 7.48 -0.19
N ALA A 103 2.95 6.97 1.03
CA ALA A 103 2.92 7.76 2.26
C ALA A 103 4.21 8.56 2.48
N PHE A 104 5.34 7.98 2.09
CA PHE A 104 6.67 8.57 2.25
C PHE A 104 7.42 8.53 0.91
N PRO A 105 7.00 9.35 -0.07
CA PRO A 105 7.69 9.39 -1.35
C PRO A 105 9.15 9.83 -1.12
N PRO A 106 10.10 9.28 -1.89
CA PRO A 106 11.50 9.62 -1.73
C PRO A 106 11.72 11.11 -1.94
N ARG A 107 12.63 11.71 -1.15
CA ARG A 107 13.02 13.11 -1.35
C ARG A 107 13.56 13.27 -2.77
N GLN A 108 12.94 14.16 -3.54
CA GLN A 108 13.28 14.37 -4.95
C GLN A 108 14.76 14.68 -5.19
N GLU A 109 15.42 15.35 -4.24
CA GLU A 109 16.86 15.61 -4.27
C GLU A 109 17.71 14.33 -4.22
N LEU A 110 17.31 13.36 -3.39
CA LEU A 110 18.00 12.07 -3.31
C LEU A 110 17.78 11.26 -4.58
N VAL A 111 16.59 11.32 -5.17
CA VAL A 111 16.29 10.68 -6.46
C VAL A 111 17.16 11.27 -7.56
N LYS A 112 17.24 12.60 -7.66
CA LYS A 112 18.08 13.30 -8.64
C LYS A 112 19.57 12.95 -8.47
N LYS A 113 20.05 12.93 -7.22
CA LYS A 113 21.45 12.56 -6.91
C LYS A 113 21.75 11.12 -7.32
N ALA A 114 20.87 10.17 -7.00
CA ALA A 114 21.03 8.77 -7.38
C ALA A 114 21.02 8.58 -8.90
N LEU A 115 20.10 9.24 -9.62
CA LEU A 115 20.06 9.20 -11.09
C LEU A 115 21.36 9.74 -11.69
N HIS A 116 21.85 10.88 -11.19
CA HIS A 116 23.11 11.46 -11.63
C HIS A 116 24.30 10.51 -11.39
N GLU A 117 24.40 9.89 -10.21
CA GLU A 117 25.46 8.93 -9.89
C GLU A 117 25.38 7.67 -10.76
N MET A 118 24.19 7.17 -11.08
CA MET A 118 23.99 6.04 -11.99
C MET A 118 24.41 6.37 -13.43
N GLU A 119 24.08 7.56 -13.93
CA GLU A 119 24.50 8.05 -15.25
C GLU A 119 26.03 8.16 -15.34
N HIS A 120 26.70 8.63 -14.28
CA HIS A 120 28.16 8.74 -14.24
C HIS A 120 28.88 7.40 -14.02
N GLN A 121 28.24 6.42 -13.38
CA GLN A 121 28.82 5.07 -13.24
C GLN A 121 28.75 4.27 -14.55
N GLN A 122 27.74 4.48 -15.39
CA GLN A 122 27.67 3.86 -16.73
C GLN A 122 28.75 4.38 -17.70
N GLY A 123 29.33 5.56 -17.45
CA GLY A 123 30.44 6.10 -18.24
C GLY A 123 31.83 5.60 -17.84
N ASN A 124 31.98 4.93 -16.69
CA ASN A 124 33.25 4.47 -16.14
C ASN A 124 33.45 2.95 -16.18
N GLY A 125 32.75 2.25 -17.10
CA GLY A 125 33.03 0.85 -17.38
C GLY A 125 34.49 0.67 -17.80
N LEU A 126 35.31 0.13 -16.89
CA LEU A 126 36.67 -0.31 -17.17
C LEU A 126 36.63 -1.25 -18.39
N PRO A 127 37.51 -1.06 -19.40
CA PRO A 127 37.60 -2.01 -20.49
C PRO A 127 38.00 -3.37 -19.91
N ILE A 128 37.14 -4.36 -20.10
CA ILE A 128 37.48 -5.76 -19.87
C ILE A 128 38.60 -6.07 -20.87
N LYS A 129 39.81 -6.28 -20.35
CA LYS A 129 40.96 -6.75 -21.14
C LYS A 129 40.80 -8.22 -21.50
#